data_AF-A0A2Z2MC10-F1
#
_entry.id   AF-A0A2Z2MC10-F1
#
_cell.length_a   1.000
_cell.length_b   1.000
_cell.length_c   1.000
_cell.angle_alpha   90.00
_cell.angle_beta   90.00
_cell.angle_gamma   90.00
#
_symmetry.space_group_name_H-M   'P 1'
#
loop_
_entity.id
_entity.type
_entity.pdbx_description
1 polymer ?
#
loop_
_entity_poly.entity_id
_entity_poly.type
_entity_poly.pdbx_seq_one_letter_code
_entity_poly.pdbx_strand_id
1 'polypeptide(L)'
;MVRTYIKEKTKEFTKEEKEKRYKYLGKEVIDVGDPGLDSIPEFYGIANAIWRDWKNGEISTRTALGRLALLKLLTYKSRNKKIADIPEEDLEEVRKFIDYIIQVIKNESRRKGEPEEERTVEEKA
;
A
#
# COMPACT_ATOMS: atom_id res chain seq x y z
N MET A 1 -4.12 13.22 -20.45
CA MET A 1 -3.42 14.16 -19.54
C MET A 1 -2.59 13.45 -18.48
N VAL A 2 -3.12 12.49 -17.70
CA VAL A 2 -2.35 11.73 -16.68
C VAL A 2 -1.15 10.96 -17.28
N ARG A 3 -1.35 10.28 -18.42
CA ARG A 3 -0.28 9.51 -19.10
C ARG A 3 0.90 10.38 -19.56
N THR A 4 0.63 11.61 -19.98
CA THR A 4 1.65 12.55 -20.46
C THR A 4 2.46 13.12 -19.31
N TYR A 5 1.79 13.48 -18.22
CA TYR A 5 2.43 13.98 -16.99
C TYR A 5 3.39 12.94 -16.38
N ILE A 6 2.97 11.67 -16.33
CA ILE A 6 3.83 10.58 -15.84
C ILE A 6 5.09 10.48 -16.71
N LYS A 7 4.93 10.51 -18.04
CA LYS A 7 6.04 10.35 -18.99
C LYS A 7 7.06 11.49 -18.94
N GLU A 8 6.61 12.71 -18.65
CA GLU A 8 7.46 13.91 -18.60
C GLU A 8 8.19 14.09 -17.26
N LYS A 9 7.63 13.57 -16.16
CA LYS A 9 8.21 13.68 -14.80
C LYS A 9 9.03 12.46 -14.37
N THR A 10 8.91 11.31 -15.04
CA THR A 10 9.67 10.11 -14.67
C THR A 10 11.09 10.18 -15.21
N LYS A 11 12.05 10.37 -14.30
CA LYS A 11 13.48 10.16 -14.58
C LYS A 11 13.71 8.64 -14.71
N GLU A 12 14.34 8.19 -15.79
CA GLU A 12 14.74 6.80 -15.94
C GLU A 12 15.99 6.52 -15.09
N PHE A 13 15.86 5.65 -14.10
CA PHE A 13 16.96 5.24 -13.22
C PHE A 13 17.55 3.89 -13.65
N THR A 14 18.85 3.72 -13.41
CA THR A 14 19.55 2.44 -13.61
C THR A 14 19.08 1.39 -12.59
N LYS A 15 19.32 0.10 -12.86
CA LYS A 15 18.87 -1.01 -12.00
C LYS A 15 19.41 -0.91 -10.56
N GLU A 16 20.64 -0.45 -10.39
CA GLU A 16 21.27 -0.31 -9.07
C GLU A 16 20.79 0.93 -8.29
N GLU A 17 20.52 2.05 -8.99
CA GLU A 17 19.92 3.24 -8.37
C GLU A 17 18.46 2.99 -7.94
N LYS A 18 17.76 2.19 -8.74
CA LYS A 18 16.45 1.62 -8.46
C LYS A 18 16.48 0.82 -7.15
N GLU A 19 17.32 -0.21 -7.07
CA GLU A 19 17.45 -1.08 -5.88
C GLU A 19 17.78 -0.30 -4.58
N LYS A 20 18.55 0.78 -4.65
CA LYS A 20 18.85 1.64 -3.48
C LYS A 20 17.68 2.50 -3.01
N ARG A 21 16.76 2.90 -3.91
CA ARG A 21 15.60 3.76 -3.58
C ARG A 21 14.36 2.95 -3.11
N TYR A 22 14.23 1.68 -3.50
CA TYR A 22 13.00 0.89 -3.40
C TYR A 22 12.72 0.12 -2.08
N LYS A 23 13.13 0.62 -0.90
CA LYS A 23 13.12 -0.21 0.34
C LYS A 23 12.13 0.24 1.43
N TYR A 24 10.83 -0.05 1.29
CA TYR A 24 9.89 -0.11 2.44
C TYR A 24 8.78 -1.17 2.27
N LEU A 25 8.40 -1.84 3.37
CA LEU A 25 7.36 -2.90 3.48
C LEU A 25 7.53 -4.18 2.63
N GLY A 26 8.69 -4.36 2.00
CA GLY A 26 9.09 -5.63 1.39
C GLY A 26 8.51 -5.92 0.01
N LYS A 27 8.07 -4.91 -0.77
CA LYS A 27 7.86 -4.95 -2.24
C LYS A 27 7.91 -3.54 -2.86
N GLU A 28 8.23 -3.48 -4.16
CA GLU A 28 8.59 -2.30 -4.95
C GLU A 28 7.40 -1.37 -5.27
N VAL A 29 7.49 -0.06 -4.97
CA VAL A 29 6.50 0.95 -5.39
C VAL A 29 7.21 2.14 -6.04
N ILE A 30 6.57 2.71 -7.08
CA ILE A 30 7.08 3.85 -7.84
C ILE A 30 7.16 5.08 -6.95
N ASP A 31 8.37 5.59 -6.81
CA ASP A 31 8.79 6.70 -5.96
C ASP A 31 8.49 8.05 -6.64
N VAL A 32 7.81 8.98 -5.95
CA VAL A 32 7.52 10.33 -6.48
C VAL A 32 8.25 11.40 -5.66
N GLY A 33 9.59 11.33 -5.65
CA GLY A 33 10.43 12.37 -5.07
C GLY A 33 11.48 11.80 -4.12
N ASP A 34 11.00 11.29 -2.97
CA ASP A 34 11.74 10.60 -1.92
C ASP A 34 10.90 9.42 -1.38
N PRO A 35 11.51 8.28 -0.97
CA PRO A 35 10.75 7.15 -0.47
C PRO A 35 9.90 7.50 0.77
N GLY A 36 8.59 7.32 0.67
CA GLY A 36 7.85 6.66 1.74
C GLY A 36 6.72 7.44 2.40
N LEU A 37 5.53 7.20 1.87
CA LEU A 37 4.23 7.44 2.51
C LEU A 37 4.00 8.91 2.82
N ASP A 38 4.47 9.80 1.95
CA ASP A 38 4.40 11.25 2.15
C ASP A 38 3.29 11.92 1.33
N SER A 39 2.64 11.17 0.43
CA SER A 39 1.59 11.69 -0.44
C SER A 39 0.47 10.68 -0.66
N ILE A 40 -0.74 11.20 -0.90
CA ILE A 40 -1.95 10.40 -1.18
C ILE A 40 -1.73 9.37 -2.31
N PRO A 41 -1.13 9.72 -3.47
CA PRO A 41 -0.92 8.75 -4.55
C PRO A 41 -0.05 7.55 -4.15
N GLU A 42 0.91 7.71 -3.24
CA GLU A 42 1.74 6.61 -2.77
C GLU A 42 0.94 5.57 -1.97
N PHE A 43 0.05 6.01 -1.08
CA PHE A 43 -0.83 5.09 -0.35
C PHE A 43 -1.68 4.27 -1.32
N TYR A 44 -2.28 4.92 -2.33
CA TYR A 44 -3.04 4.22 -3.37
C TYR A 44 -2.15 3.26 -4.18
N GLY A 45 -0.93 3.67 -4.53
CA GLY A 45 0.03 2.85 -5.24
C GLY A 45 0.40 1.58 -4.47
N ILE A 46 0.73 1.71 -3.18
CA ILE A 46 1.10 0.59 -2.30
C ILE A 46 -0.10 -0.33 -2.07
N ALA A 47 -1.28 0.21 -1.77
CA ALA A 47 -2.47 -0.61 -1.56
C ALA A 47 -2.83 -1.44 -2.80
N ASN A 48 -2.73 -0.84 -4.00
CA ASN A 48 -2.94 -1.55 -5.26
C ASN A 48 -1.86 -2.61 -5.54
N ALA A 49 -0.59 -2.33 -5.21
CA ALA A 49 0.49 -3.30 -5.35
C ALA A 49 0.23 -4.53 -4.46
N ILE A 50 -0.09 -4.32 -3.18
CA ILE A 50 -0.43 -5.40 -2.25
C ILE A 50 -1.61 -6.24 -2.77
N TRP A 51 -2.67 -5.59 -3.26
CA TRP A 51 -3.81 -6.29 -3.83
C TRP A 51 -3.41 -7.15 -5.05
N ARG A 52 -2.59 -6.62 -5.97
CA ARG A 52 -2.12 -7.38 -7.15
C ARG A 52 -1.26 -8.56 -6.76
N ASP A 53 -0.31 -8.36 -5.87
CA ASP A 53 0.56 -9.41 -5.35
C ASP A 53 -0.26 -10.56 -4.76
N TRP A 54 -1.26 -10.22 -3.95
CA TRP A 54 -2.16 -11.20 -3.36
C TRP A 54 -3.04 -11.88 -4.43
N LYS A 55 -3.57 -11.11 -5.38
CA LYS A 55 -4.42 -11.64 -6.46
C LYS A 55 -3.66 -12.65 -7.33
N ASN A 56 -2.38 -12.39 -7.57
CA ASN A 56 -1.46 -13.25 -8.32
C ASN A 56 -0.95 -14.44 -7.49
N GLY A 57 -1.27 -14.52 -6.19
CA GLY A 57 -0.79 -15.57 -5.30
C GLY A 57 0.69 -15.41 -4.89
N GLU A 58 1.28 -14.24 -5.11
CA GLU A 58 2.68 -13.95 -4.76
C GLU A 58 2.85 -13.71 -3.25
N ILE A 59 1.78 -13.34 -2.55
CA ILE A 59 1.74 -13.21 -1.08
C ILE A 59 0.46 -13.84 -0.54
N SER A 60 0.53 -14.39 0.69
CA SER A 60 -0.65 -14.99 1.34
C SER A 60 -1.66 -13.94 1.77
N THR A 61 -2.90 -14.38 2.04
CA THR A 61 -3.97 -13.55 2.61
C THR A 61 -3.52 -12.90 3.91
N ARG A 62 -2.89 -13.65 4.82
CA ARG A 62 -2.37 -13.10 6.08
C ARG A 62 -1.34 -12.00 5.85
N THR A 63 -0.40 -12.21 4.93
CA THR A 63 0.61 -11.20 4.57
C THR A 63 -0.03 -9.95 3.97
N ALA A 64 -0.99 -10.11 3.05
CA ALA A 64 -1.67 -8.98 2.42
C ALA A 64 -2.45 -8.15 3.45
N LEU A 65 -3.21 -8.80 4.33
CA LEU A 65 -3.97 -8.14 5.38
C LEU A 65 -3.07 -7.41 6.39
N GLY A 66 -1.96 -8.03 6.80
CA GLY A 66 -0.98 -7.39 7.69
C GLY A 66 -0.34 -6.15 7.06
N ARG A 67 0.03 -6.22 5.78
CA ARG A 67 0.60 -5.07 5.05
C ARG A 67 -0.42 -3.94 4.89
N LEU A 68 -1.67 -4.24 4.57
CA LEU A 68 -2.73 -3.23 4.46
C LEU A 68 -3.08 -2.60 5.81
N ALA A 69 -3.08 -3.37 6.90
CA ALA A 69 -3.30 -2.84 8.25
C ALA A 69 -2.20 -1.84 8.65
N LEU A 70 -0.93 -2.18 8.37
CA LEU A 70 0.19 -1.27 8.61
C LEU A 70 0.12 -0.03 7.70
N LEU A 71 -0.23 -0.19 6.43
CA LEU A 71 -0.43 0.93 5.52
C LEU A 71 -1.51 1.88 6.03
N LYS A 72 -2.65 1.34 6.50
CA LYS A 72 -3.72 2.12 7.13
C LYS A 72 -3.21 2.85 8.36
N LEU A 73 -2.44 2.21 9.24
CA LEU A 73 -1.88 2.84 10.43
C LEU A 73 -1.01 4.06 10.07
N LEU A 74 -0.28 4.00 8.95
CA LEU A 74 0.60 5.08 8.49
C LEU A 74 -0.15 6.25 7.83
N THR A 75 -1.47 6.16 7.64
CA THR A 75 -2.34 7.28 7.25
C THR A 75 -2.68 8.22 8.41
N TYR A 76 -2.32 7.88 9.65
CA TYR A 76 -2.54 8.74 10.81
C TYR A 76 -1.33 9.65 11.03
N LYS A 77 -1.56 10.97 11.13
CA LYS A 77 -0.49 11.97 11.34
C LYS A 77 0.35 11.73 12.61
N SER A 78 -0.26 11.13 13.64
CA SER A 78 0.43 10.73 14.87
C SER A 78 1.46 9.61 14.66
N ARG A 79 1.31 8.82 13.59
CA ARG A 79 2.16 7.69 13.22
C ARG A 79 3.09 8.01 12.05
N ASN A 80 2.75 9.02 11.25
CA ASN A 80 3.52 9.46 10.11
C ASN A 80 3.53 10.98 10.03
N LYS A 81 4.66 11.59 10.39
CA LYS A 81 4.80 13.06 10.38
C LYS A 81 4.94 13.65 8.97
N LYS A 82 5.26 12.83 7.96
CA LYS A 82 5.45 13.30 6.58
C LYS A 82 4.14 13.78 5.94
N ILE A 83 3.01 13.27 6.43
CA ILE A 83 1.66 13.63 5.96
C ILE A 83 1.01 14.73 6.80
N ALA A 84 1.77 15.45 7.63
CA ALA A 84 1.23 16.45 8.55
C ALA A 84 0.41 17.52 7.82
N ASP A 85 0.85 17.90 6.62
CA ASP A 85 0.24 18.96 5.80
C ASP A 85 -0.91 18.47 4.90
N ILE A 86 -1.14 17.16 4.82
CA ILE A 86 -2.24 16.60 4.02
C ILE A 86 -3.58 16.82 4.77
N PRO A 87 -4.65 17.27 4.11
CA PRO A 87 -5.98 17.36 4.72
C PRO A 87 -6.45 16.03 5.31
N GLU A 88 -7.08 16.06 6.48
CA GLU A 88 -7.56 14.84 7.15
C GLU A 88 -8.66 14.14 6.33
N GLU A 89 -9.48 14.89 5.60
CA GLU A 89 -10.50 14.36 4.69
C GLU A 89 -9.89 13.49 3.58
N ASP A 90 -8.78 13.93 3.00
CA ASP A 90 -8.08 13.16 1.97
C ASP A 90 -7.47 11.87 2.54
N LEU A 91 -6.92 11.94 3.76
CA LEU A 91 -6.40 10.77 4.47
C LEU A 91 -7.53 9.78 4.83
N GLU A 92 -8.72 10.28 5.13
CA GLU A 92 -9.90 9.45 5.37
C GLU A 92 -10.35 8.70 4.10
N GLU A 93 -10.31 9.35 2.94
CA GLU A 93 -10.58 8.67 1.66
C GLU A 93 -9.54 7.58 1.35
N VAL A 94 -8.28 7.79 1.72
CA VAL A 94 -7.25 6.75 1.64
C VAL A 94 -7.59 5.56 2.56
N ARG A 95 -8.02 5.82 3.81
CA ARG A 95 -8.41 4.76 4.75
C ARG A 95 -9.60 3.95 4.24
N LYS A 96 -10.63 4.61 3.72
CA LYS A 96 -11.80 3.95 3.11
C LYS A 96 -11.40 3.04 1.96
N PHE A 97 -10.47 3.48 1.11
CA PHE A 97 -9.96 2.66 0.02
C PHE A 97 -9.18 1.44 0.50
N ILE A 98 -8.31 1.61 1.50
CA ILE A 98 -7.58 0.48 2.11
C ILE A 98 -8.56 -0.51 2.75
N ASP A 99 -9.58 -0.02 3.45
CA ASP A 99 -10.63 -0.85 4.06
C ASP A 99 -11.43 -1.63 3.01
N TYR A 100 -11.77 -0.98 1.89
CA TYR A 100 -12.41 -1.65 0.77
C TYR A 100 -11.56 -2.82 0.24
N ILE A 101 -10.26 -2.61 0.02
CA ILE A 101 -9.36 -3.68 -0.43
C ILE A 101 -9.29 -4.81 0.60
N ILE A 102 -9.18 -4.48 1.90
CA ILE A 102 -9.20 -5.47 2.98
C ILE A 102 -10.47 -6.32 2.92
N GLN A 103 -11.63 -5.70 2.72
CA GLN A 103 -12.90 -6.41 2.61
C GLN A 103 -12.94 -7.32 1.37
N VAL A 104 -12.45 -6.85 0.22
CA VAL A 104 -12.35 -7.65 -1.01
C VAL A 104 -11.51 -8.90 -0.77
N ILE A 105 -10.32 -8.74 -0.18
CA ILE A 105 -9.40 -9.84 0.12
C ILE A 105 -10.05 -10.86 1.07
N LYS A 106 -10.65 -10.39 2.18
CA LYS A 106 -11.33 -11.27 3.15
C LYS A 106 -12.48 -12.06 2.51
N ASN A 107 -13.30 -11.40 1.69
CA ASN A 107 -14.44 -12.03 1.04
C ASN A 107 -14.01 -13.06 -0.01
N GLU A 108 -13.00 -12.74 -0.82
CA GLU A 108 -12.46 -13.67 -1.81
C GLU A 108 -11.74 -14.85 -1.16
N SER A 109 -10.92 -14.61 -0.12
CA SER A 109 -10.29 -15.66 0.69
C SER A 109 -11.32 -16.63 1.26
N ARG A 110 -12.42 -16.11 1.82
CA ARG A 110 -13.56 -16.93 2.28
C ARG A 110 -14.20 -17.75 1.17
N ARG A 111 -14.39 -17.17 -0.02
CA ARG A 111 -14.94 -17.90 -1.19
C ARG A 111 -14.00 -19.02 -1.67
N LYS A 112 -12.69 -18.84 -1.52
CA LYS A 112 -11.68 -19.86 -1.84
C LYS A 112 -11.58 -20.98 -0.79
N GLY A 113 -12.30 -20.87 0.33
CA GLY A 113 -12.28 -21.86 1.40
C GLY A 113 -11.02 -21.80 2.27
N GLU A 114 -10.29 -20.69 2.25
CA GLU A 114 -9.12 -20.52 3.12
C GLU A 114 -9.54 -20.53 4.60
N PRO A 115 -8.70 -21.10 5.49
CA PRO A 115 -8.98 -21.16 6.91
C PRO A 115 -9.06 -19.77 7.54
N GLU A 116 -9.72 -19.68 8.69
CA GLU A 116 -9.92 -18.39 9.35
C GLU A 116 -8.61 -17.77 9.87
N GLU A 117 -7.61 -18.58 10.21
CA GLU A 117 -6.30 -18.10 10.67
C GLU A 117 -5.56 -17.27 9.61
N GLU A 118 -5.84 -17.50 8.32
CA GLU A 118 -5.27 -16.69 7.23
C GLU A 118 -5.90 -15.30 7.14
N ARG A 119 -7.07 -15.10 7.77
CA ARG A 119 -7.81 -13.83 7.76
C ARG A 119 -7.65 -13.01 9.04
N THR A 120 -7.05 -13.59 10.08
CA THR A 120 -6.78 -12.92 11.35
C THR A 120 -5.34 -12.42 11.39
N VAL A 121 -5.17 -11.12 11.62
CA VAL A 121 -3.87 -10.52 11.92
C VAL A 121 -3.85 -10.38 13.43
N GLU A 122 -3.05 -11.18 14.14
CA GLU A 122 -2.91 -11.05 15.59
C GLU A 122 -2.42 -9.64 15.93
N GLU A 123 -3.27 -8.85 16.61
CA GLU A 123 -2.84 -7.62 17.25
C GLU A 123 -2.00 -8.03 18.46
N LYS A 124 -0.67 -8.12 18.28
CA LYS A 124 0.23 -8.08 19.43
C LYS A 124 0.23 -6.64 19.94
N ALA A 125 -0.52 -6.44 21.02
CA ALA A 125 -0.58 -5.21 21.82
C ALA A 125 0.80 -4.77 22.31
#